data_AF-A0A0C9Y8W5-F1
#
_entry.id   AF-A0A0C9Y8W5-F1
#
_cell.length_a   1.000
_cell.length_b   1.000
_cell.length_c   1.000
_cell.angle_alpha   90.00
_cell.angle_beta   90.00
_cell.angle_gamma   90.00
#
_symmetry.space_group_name_H-M   'P 1'
#
loop_
_entity.id
_entity.type
_entity.pdbx_description
1 polymer ?
#
loop_
_entity_poly.entity_id
_entity_poly.type
_entity_poly.pdbx_seq_one_letter_code
_entity_poly.pdbx_strand_id
1 'polypeptide(L)'
;FTIQCSVRRSNGANAPFEISSDASLDDIHLAVAQRLDRFPTSVSLQYRLDCNKAKDGFMSIQTLDELNMFKARLRDLILGGMGLREEVIKQLQERWRCEAHSRGPESPVYCYRSPGASVCYPLTHTLPPPHTRTATTSLSPSPSNPTPPPVSVNDIPRIIDWFAYLDQHPQRNQDGVAYAPFGEVMRRNGFVRLSQLTDEYVKLSYLQDLLGIEFGTAISIMQYAKQDLAAVESGIQIPPRTTDS
;
A
#
# COMPACT_ATOMS: atom_id res chain seq x y z
N PHE A 1 -6.87 -11.81 -20.70
CA PHE A 1 -5.66 -11.43 -19.95
C PHE A 1 -4.96 -12.70 -19.49
N THR A 2 -3.64 -12.67 -19.34
CA THR A 2 -2.86 -13.84 -18.92
C THR A 2 -2.74 -13.86 -17.40
N ILE A 3 -2.91 -15.04 -16.80
CA ILE A 3 -2.83 -15.27 -15.36
C ILE A 3 -1.55 -16.06 -15.10
N GLN A 4 -0.70 -15.51 -14.24
CA GLN A 4 0.51 -16.19 -13.76
C GLN A 4 0.13 -17.19 -12.67
N CYS A 5 0.45 -18.45 -12.87
CA CYS A 5 0.15 -19.55 -11.96
C CYS A 5 1.42 -20.31 -11.57
N SER A 6 1.36 -21.03 -10.45
CA SER A 6 2.41 -21.97 -10.09
C SER A 6 1.79 -23.25 -9.56
N VAL A 7 2.30 -24.39 -10.03
CA VAL A 7 1.92 -25.71 -9.56
C VAL A 7 2.98 -26.20 -8.58
N ARG A 8 2.55 -26.69 -7.42
CA ARG A 8 3.44 -27.32 -6.46
C ARG A 8 3.63 -28.79 -6.82
N ARG A 9 4.87 -29.17 -7.11
CA ARG A 9 5.26 -30.56 -7.38
C ARG A 9 5.37 -31.35 -6.08
N SER A 10 5.35 -32.68 -6.18
CA SER A 10 5.49 -33.60 -5.04
C SER A 10 6.81 -33.43 -4.27
N ASN A 11 7.86 -32.94 -4.94
CA ASN A 11 9.15 -32.59 -4.32
C ASN A 11 9.11 -31.24 -3.56
N GLY A 12 7.95 -30.58 -3.48
CA GLY A 12 7.76 -29.29 -2.82
C GLY A 12 8.14 -28.07 -3.66
N ALA A 13 8.74 -28.25 -4.84
CA ALA A 13 9.12 -27.17 -5.72
C ALA A 13 7.90 -26.60 -6.47
N ASN A 14 7.93 -25.29 -6.74
CA ASN A 14 6.91 -24.62 -7.54
C ASN A 14 7.34 -24.57 -9.01
N ALA A 15 6.45 -24.96 -9.92
CA ALA A 15 6.64 -24.87 -11.36
C ALA A 15 5.72 -23.77 -11.91
N PRO A 16 6.27 -22.61 -12.33
CA PRO A 16 5.46 -21.54 -12.90
C PRO A 16 4.92 -21.90 -14.28
N PHE A 17 3.72 -21.42 -14.59
CA PHE A 17 3.08 -21.56 -15.87
C PHE A 17 2.03 -20.45 -16.06
N GLU A 18 1.62 -20.24 -17.29
CA GLU A 18 0.66 -19.21 -17.65
C GLU A 18 -0.63 -19.85 -18.16
N ILE A 19 -1.76 -19.28 -17.79
CA ILE A 19 -3.06 -19.63 -18.36
C ILE A 19 -3.74 -18.37 -18.87
N SER A 20 -4.51 -18.52 -19.94
CA SER A 20 -5.35 -17.44 -20.43
C SER A 20 -6.64 -17.34 -19.60
N SER A 21 -7.18 -16.14 -19.43
CA SER A 21 -8.44 -15.90 -18.69
C SER A 21 -9.66 -16.59 -19.31
N ASP A 22 -9.62 -16.91 -20.60
CA ASP A 22 -10.64 -17.63 -21.35
C ASP A 22 -10.45 -19.16 -21.32
N ALA A 23 -9.36 -19.67 -20.72
CA ALA A 23 -9.09 -21.10 -20.62
C ALA A 23 -10.27 -21.86 -19.99
N SER A 24 -10.61 -23.01 -20.57
CA SER A 24 -11.62 -23.92 -20.02
C SER A 24 -11.07 -24.68 -18.81
N LEU A 25 -11.95 -25.37 -18.09
CA LEU A 25 -11.53 -26.24 -16.98
C LEU A 25 -10.60 -27.35 -17.49
N ASP A 26 -10.90 -27.94 -18.64
CA ASP A 26 -10.11 -28.99 -19.27
C ASP A 26 -8.71 -28.49 -19.66
N ASP A 27 -8.61 -27.26 -20.18
CA ASP A 27 -7.33 -26.64 -20.51
C ASP A 27 -6.44 -26.47 -19.26
N ILE A 28 -7.05 -26.08 -18.13
CA ILE A 28 -6.34 -25.92 -16.86
C ILE A 28 -5.91 -27.28 -16.31
N HIS A 29 -6.80 -28.29 -16.33
CA HIS A 29 -6.45 -29.67 -15.94
C HIS A 29 -5.31 -30.22 -16.78
N LEU A 30 -5.36 -30.03 -18.09
CA LEU A 30 -4.33 -30.47 -19.02
C LEU A 30 -2.99 -29.78 -18.73
N ALA A 31 -3.00 -28.45 -18.59
CA ALA A 31 -1.79 -27.68 -18.29
C ALA A 31 -1.14 -28.13 -16.97
N VAL A 32 -1.92 -28.30 -15.91
CA VAL A 32 -1.42 -28.74 -14.59
C VAL A 32 -0.90 -30.18 -14.66
N ALA A 33 -1.64 -31.08 -15.30
CA ALA A 33 -1.28 -32.48 -15.44
C ALA A 33 0.05 -32.66 -16.20
N GLN A 34 0.25 -31.90 -17.29
CA GLN A 34 1.52 -31.86 -18.02
C GLN A 34 2.69 -31.41 -17.14
N ARG A 35 2.48 -30.44 -16.25
CA ARG A 35 3.55 -29.95 -15.35
C ARG A 35 3.88 -30.90 -14.20
N LEU A 36 2.92 -31.77 -13.84
CA LEU A 36 3.05 -32.81 -12.82
C LEU A 36 3.46 -34.18 -13.39
N ASP A 37 3.51 -34.31 -14.72
CA ASP A 37 3.69 -35.59 -15.42
C ASP A 37 2.64 -36.63 -14.99
N ARG A 38 1.36 -36.22 -15.05
CA ARG A 38 0.19 -37.01 -14.64
C ARG A 38 -0.90 -36.95 -15.71
N PHE A 39 -1.90 -37.81 -15.59
CA PHE A 39 -3.11 -37.75 -16.41
C PHE A 39 -4.06 -36.66 -15.90
N PRO A 40 -4.74 -35.90 -16.79
CA PRO A 40 -5.68 -34.84 -16.42
C PRO A 40 -6.84 -35.29 -15.51
N THR A 41 -7.29 -36.54 -15.67
CA THR A 41 -8.34 -37.15 -14.84
C THR A 41 -7.84 -37.58 -13.46
N SER A 42 -6.53 -37.61 -13.25
CA SER A 42 -5.88 -38.02 -11.98
C SER A 42 -5.44 -36.83 -11.14
N VAL A 43 -5.73 -35.59 -11.57
CA VAL A 43 -5.38 -34.37 -10.84
C VAL A 43 -6.64 -33.69 -10.31
N SER A 44 -6.63 -33.35 -9.02
CA SER A 44 -7.62 -32.46 -8.41
C SER A 44 -7.01 -31.07 -8.29
N LEU A 45 -7.70 -30.08 -8.86
CA LEU A 45 -7.22 -28.71 -8.79
C LEU A 45 -7.65 -28.05 -7.48
N GLN A 46 -6.66 -27.45 -6.82
CA GLN A 46 -6.87 -26.55 -5.68
C GLN A 46 -6.06 -25.29 -5.89
N TYR A 47 -6.62 -24.14 -5.55
CA TYR A 47 -5.93 -22.86 -5.64
C TYR A 47 -5.81 -22.20 -4.27
N ARG A 48 -4.80 -21.34 -4.17
CA ARG A 48 -4.60 -20.41 -3.07
C ARG A 48 -4.15 -19.09 -3.68
N LEU A 49 -4.81 -18.00 -3.31
CA LEU A 49 -4.41 -16.67 -3.72
C LEU A 49 -3.35 -16.16 -2.77
N ASP A 50 -2.25 -15.65 -3.31
CA ASP A 50 -1.10 -15.21 -2.53
C ASP A 50 -1.38 -13.98 -1.64
N CYS A 51 -2.44 -13.22 -1.95
CA CYS A 51 -2.95 -12.14 -1.11
C CYS A 51 -3.67 -12.65 0.16
N ASN A 52 -4.14 -13.90 0.18
CA ASN A 52 -4.95 -14.47 1.28
C ASN A 52 -4.15 -15.45 2.15
N LYS A 53 -2.81 -15.31 2.20
CA LYS A 53 -1.93 -16.25 2.91
C LYS A 53 -2.27 -16.45 4.39
N ALA A 54 -3.02 -15.55 5.03
CA ALA A 54 -3.30 -15.61 6.46
C ALA A 54 -4.63 -16.27 6.87
N LYS A 55 -5.63 -16.49 5.99
CA LYS A 55 -6.97 -16.91 6.46
C LYS A 55 -7.75 -17.92 5.61
N ASP A 56 -7.53 -18.02 4.31
CA ASP A 56 -8.33 -18.92 3.48
C ASP A 56 -7.61 -20.25 3.21
N GLY A 57 -8.31 -21.35 3.51
CA GLY A 57 -7.91 -22.69 3.10
C GLY A 57 -7.84 -22.84 1.58
N PHE A 58 -7.25 -23.95 1.13
CA PHE A 58 -7.25 -24.30 -0.29
C PHE A 58 -8.69 -24.38 -0.81
N MET A 59 -8.96 -23.71 -1.91
CA MET A 59 -10.27 -23.79 -2.57
C MET A 59 -10.19 -24.72 -3.77
N SER A 60 -11.20 -25.58 -3.90
CA SER A 60 -11.30 -26.53 -5.01
C SER A 60 -11.74 -25.86 -6.30
N ILE A 61 -11.29 -26.38 -7.43
CA ILE A 61 -11.82 -26.10 -8.77
C ILE A 61 -12.02 -27.45 -9.50
N GLN A 62 -13.15 -28.13 -9.27
CA GLN A 62 -13.55 -29.33 -10.01
C GLN A 62 -14.73 -29.07 -10.96
N THR A 63 -15.44 -27.96 -10.79
CA THR A 63 -16.65 -27.66 -11.59
C THR A 63 -16.51 -26.34 -12.33
N LEU A 64 -17.35 -26.17 -13.35
CA LEU A 64 -17.42 -24.90 -14.10
C LEU A 64 -17.82 -23.73 -13.20
N ASP A 65 -18.70 -23.96 -12.23
CA ASP A 65 -19.14 -22.93 -11.28
C ASP A 65 -17.98 -22.49 -10.37
N GLU A 66 -17.19 -23.44 -9.86
CA GLU A 66 -15.99 -23.14 -9.07
C GLU A 66 -14.95 -22.38 -9.89
N LEU A 67 -14.80 -22.73 -11.18
CA LEU A 67 -13.93 -22.00 -12.10
C LEU A 67 -14.43 -20.57 -12.34
N ASN A 68 -15.73 -20.38 -12.51
CA ASN A 68 -16.33 -19.06 -12.68
C ASN A 68 -16.15 -18.20 -11.42
N MET A 69 -16.32 -18.78 -10.23
CA MET A 69 -16.03 -18.11 -8.95
C MET A 69 -14.56 -17.71 -8.84
N PHE A 70 -13.63 -18.60 -9.21
CA PHE A 70 -12.20 -18.30 -9.25
C PHE A 70 -11.90 -17.13 -10.21
N LYS A 71 -12.44 -17.17 -11.43
CA LYS A 71 -12.27 -16.10 -12.43
C LYS A 71 -12.87 -14.77 -11.94
N ALA A 72 -14.03 -14.79 -11.29
CA ALA A 72 -14.65 -13.60 -10.72
C ALA A 72 -13.77 -12.98 -9.64
N ARG A 73 -13.27 -13.78 -8.69
CA ARG A 73 -12.35 -13.31 -7.64
C ARG A 73 -11.05 -12.74 -8.20
N LEU A 74 -10.46 -13.40 -9.20
CA LEU A 74 -9.28 -12.89 -9.88
C LEU A 74 -9.56 -11.57 -10.60
N ARG A 75 -10.72 -11.44 -11.26
CA ARG A 75 -11.14 -10.18 -11.88
C ARG A 75 -11.32 -9.08 -10.85
N ASP A 76 -11.94 -9.35 -9.70
CA ASP A 76 -12.08 -8.35 -8.63
C ASP A 76 -10.71 -7.93 -8.07
N LEU A 77 -9.77 -8.86 -7.93
CA LEU A 77 -8.40 -8.54 -7.51
C LEU A 77 -7.65 -7.69 -8.53
N ILE A 78 -7.79 -7.98 -9.82
CA ILE A 78 -7.08 -7.28 -10.89
C ILE A 78 -7.75 -5.93 -11.18
N LEU A 79 -9.07 -5.91 -11.38
CA LEU A 79 -9.85 -4.74 -11.76
C LEU A 79 -10.20 -3.85 -10.56
N GLY A 80 -10.55 -4.44 -9.41
CA GLY A 80 -10.77 -3.69 -8.18
C GLY A 80 -9.49 -3.03 -7.66
N GLY A 81 -8.34 -3.67 -7.86
CA GLY A 81 -7.02 -3.06 -7.61
C GLY A 81 -6.66 -1.93 -8.57
N MET A 82 -7.10 -2.02 -9.84
CA MET A 82 -6.87 -0.99 -10.85
C MET A 82 -7.77 0.24 -10.66
N GLY A 83 -9.06 0.07 -10.39
CA GLY A 83 -9.99 1.18 -10.16
C GLY A 83 -9.62 1.99 -8.93
N LEU A 84 -9.18 1.32 -7.86
CA LEU A 84 -8.70 1.97 -6.65
C LEU A 84 -7.42 2.79 -6.88
N ARG A 85 -6.51 2.27 -7.70
CA ARG A 85 -5.27 2.96 -8.07
C ARG A 85 -5.56 4.19 -8.92
N GLU A 86 -6.42 4.08 -9.92
CA GLU A 86 -6.80 5.20 -10.78
C GLU A 86 -7.54 6.29 -10.01
N GLU A 87 -8.45 5.92 -9.10
CA GLU A 87 -9.16 6.87 -8.25
C GLU A 87 -8.21 7.56 -7.27
N VAL A 88 -7.27 6.83 -6.67
CA VAL A 88 -6.23 7.43 -5.80
C VAL A 88 -5.32 8.36 -6.61
N ILE A 89 -4.92 7.99 -7.82
CA ILE A 89 -4.13 8.86 -8.70
C ILE A 89 -4.93 10.12 -9.03
N LYS A 90 -6.21 10.00 -9.36
CA LYS A 90 -7.09 11.14 -9.65
C LYS A 90 -7.22 12.06 -8.44
N GLN A 91 -7.47 11.52 -7.25
CA GLN A 91 -7.57 12.30 -6.02
C GLN A 91 -6.26 13.00 -5.66
N LEU A 92 -5.12 12.33 -5.84
CA LEU A 92 -3.81 12.95 -5.65
C LEU A 92 -3.56 14.05 -6.69
N GLN A 93 -3.88 13.82 -7.95
CA GLN A 93 -3.74 14.81 -9.01
C GLN A 93 -4.61 16.03 -8.73
N GLU A 94 -5.89 15.85 -8.35
CA GLU A 94 -6.80 16.94 -7.99
C GLU A 94 -6.25 17.75 -6.80
N ARG A 95 -5.82 17.06 -5.75
CA ARG A 95 -5.33 17.69 -4.51
C ARG A 95 -4.08 18.52 -4.72
N TRP A 96 -3.18 18.04 -5.57
CA TRP A 96 -1.87 18.64 -5.76
C TRP A 96 -1.77 19.51 -7.00
N ARG A 97 -2.84 19.64 -7.79
CA ARG A 97 -2.90 20.50 -8.95
C ARG A 97 -2.71 21.95 -8.53
N CYS A 98 -1.75 22.62 -9.15
CA CYS A 98 -1.44 24.01 -8.88
C CYS A 98 -2.02 24.89 -9.99
N GLU A 99 -3.14 25.56 -9.72
CA GLU A 99 -3.76 26.49 -10.69
C GLU A 99 -2.83 27.65 -11.06
N ALA A 100 -1.98 28.11 -10.14
CA ALA A 100 -1.04 29.20 -10.39
C ALA A 100 0.05 28.85 -11.43
N HIS A 101 0.42 27.58 -11.53
CA HIS A 101 1.47 27.10 -12.45
C HIS A 101 0.95 26.27 -13.61
N SER A 102 -0.31 25.83 -13.57
CA SER A 102 -0.94 25.08 -14.66
C SER A 102 -1.25 26.02 -15.82
N ARG A 103 -0.77 25.70 -17.03
CA ARG A 103 -1.08 26.47 -18.24
C ARG A 103 -2.35 25.96 -18.93
N GLY A 104 -3.38 25.66 -18.14
CA GLY A 104 -4.62 25.04 -18.60
C GLY A 104 -4.69 23.51 -18.38
N PRO A 105 -5.80 22.87 -18.77
CA PRO A 105 -6.09 21.46 -18.47
C PRO A 105 -5.14 20.46 -19.14
N GLU A 106 -4.50 20.85 -20.24
CA GLU A 106 -3.58 20.00 -21.01
C GLU A 106 -2.14 20.02 -20.46
N SER A 107 -1.83 20.90 -19.51
CA SER A 107 -0.50 20.99 -18.89
C SER A 107 -0.63 21.25 -17.38
N PRO A 108 -1.14 20.25 -16.62
CA PRO A 108 -1.28 20.37 -15.19
C PRO A 108 0.10 20.33 -14.53
N VAL A 109 0.35 21.28 -13.64
CA VAL A 109 1.56 21.30 -12.80
C VAL A 109 1.15 20.95 -11.38
N TYR A 110 1.82 19.97 -10.78
CA TYR A 110 1.55 19.54 -9.41
C TYR A 110 2.57 20.13 -8.44
N CYS A 111 2.10 20.80 -7.39
CA CYS A 111 2.96 21.44 -6.39
C CYS A 111 2.37 21.30 -4.97
N TYR A 112 3.25 21.29 -3.98
CA TYR A 112 2.91 21.40 -2.57
C TYR A 112 3.06 22.86 -2.10
N ARG A 113 2.08 23.36 -1.34
CA ARG A 113 2.15 24.68 -0.70
C ARG A 113 1.85 24.53 0.78
N SER A 114 2.82 24.85 1.64
CA SER A 114 2.56 24.90 3.09
C SER A 114 1.55 26.01 3.41
N PRO A 115 0.61 25.79 4.35
CA PRO A 115 -0.27 26.85 4.83
C PRO A 115 0.55 28.05 5.33
N GLY A 116 0.27 29.25 4.81
CA GLY A 116 1.00 30.47 5.15
C GLY A 116 2.24 30.76 4.29
N ALA A 117 2.70 29.84 3.45
CA ALA A 117 3.77 30.10 2.50
C ALA A 117 3.26 30.81 1.22
N SER A 118 4.04 31.74 0.69
CA SER A 118 3.80 32.38 -0.62
C SER A 118 4.41 31.60 -1.79
N VAL A 119 5.22 30.59 -1.50
CA VAL A 119 6.00 29.83 -2.49
C VAL A 119 5.44 28.41 -2.61
N CYS A 120 5.36 27.90 -3.84
CA CYS A 120 5.01 26.50 -4.11
C CYS A 120 6.28 25.67 -4.32
N TYR A 121 6.26 24.42 -3.87
CA TYR A 121 7.33 23.44 -4.07
C TYR A 121 6.89 22.40 -5.09
N PRO A 122 7.69 22.11 -6.14
CA PRO A 122 7.30 21.15 -7.17
C PRO A 122 7.22 19.73 -6.62
N LEU A 123 6.14 19.02 -6.94
CA LEU A 123 6.03 17.58 -6.71
C LEU A 123 6.60 16.89 -7.95
N THR A 124 7.88 16.55 -7.91
CA THR A 124 8.58 15.98 -9.06
C THR A 124 7.96 14.65 -9.51
N HIS A 125 7.47 14.62 -10.76
CA HIS A 125 7.51 13.46 -11.65
C HIS A 125 7.95 13.90 -13.06
N THR A 126 9.08 14.62 -13.13
CA THR A 126 9.82 14.74 -14.38
C THR A 126 11.02 13.81 -14.29
N LEU A 127 10.93 12.66 -14.96
CA LEU A 127 12.12 11.91 -15.34
C LEU A 127 13.09 12.90 -16.00
N PRO A 128 14.32 13.09 -15.49
CA PRO A 128 15.27 13.96 -16.16
C PRO A 128 15.62 13.35 -17.53
N PRO A 129 15.63 14.13 -18.61
CA PRO A 129 16.15 13.65 -19.89
C PRO A 129 17.65 13.32 -19.75
N PRO A 130 18.16 12.33 -20.50
CA PRO A 130 19.55 11.90 -20.39
C PRO A 130 20.48 13.02 -20.87
N HIS A 131 21.36 13.43 -19.96
CA HIS A 131 22.68 14.02 -20.19
C HIS A 131 22.88 14.93 -21.42
N THR A 132 23.04 16.22 -21.15
CA THR A 132 24.05 17.01 -21.87
C THR A 132 24.96 17.67 -20.85
N ARG A 133 26.16 17.12 -20.70
CA ARG A 133 27.27 17.74 -19.98
C ARG A 133 27.66 19.02 -20.70
N THR A 134 27.68 20.13 -19.99
CA THR A 134 28.61 21.23 -20.25
C THR A 134 29.13 21.75 -18.92
N ALA A 135 30.44 21.68 -18.78
CA ALA A 135 31.20 22.17 -17.65
C ALA A 135 31.20 23.70 -17.59
N THR A 136 31.32 24.28 -16.39
CA THR A 136 32.47 25.13 -15.98
C THR A 136 32.09 26.08 -14.82
N THR A 137 32.86 25.97 -13.74
CA THR A 137 33.11 26.89 -12.61
C THR A 137 31.94 27.58 -11.88
N SER A 138 31.89 27.39 -10.56
CA SER A 138 32.49 28.35 -9.63
C SER A 138 32.40 27.83 -8.18
N LEU A 139 33.49 28.00 -7.43
CA LEU A 139 33.65 27.64 -6.03
C LEU A 139 32.85 28.58 -5.12
N SER A 140 32.09 28.03 -4.18
CA SER A 140 31.84 28.64 -2.86
C SER A 140 31.47 27.55 -1.84
N PRO A 141 32.04 27.57 -0.64
CA PRO A 141 31.78 26.57 0.39
C PRO A 141 30.49 26.93 1.14
N SER A 142 29.44 26.12 0.99
CA SER A 142 28.27 26.20 1.87
C SER A 142 28.54 25.46 3.19
N PRO A 143 28.10 26.02 4.33
CA PRO A 143 28.37 25.46 5.64
C PRO A 143 27.62 24.13 5.80
N SER A 144 28.34 23.13 6.27
CA SER A 144 27.83 21.82 6.66
C SER A 144 26.72 21.96 7.70
N ASN A 145 25.49 21.65 7.29
CA ASN A 145 24.36 21.49 8.20
C ASN A 145 24.65 20.27 9.11
N PRO A 146 24.37 20.34 10.43
CA PRO A 146 24.59 19.21 11.31
C PRO A 146 23.65 18.06 10.93
N THR A 147 24.23 16.87 10.77
CA THR A 147 23.51 15.63 10.57
C THR A 147 22.56 15.43 11.76
N PRO A 148 21.24 15.22 11.55
CA PRO A 148 20.33 14.91 12.65
C PRO A 148 20.77 13.62 13.33
N PRO A 149 20.66 13.52 14.68
CA PRO A 149 21.04 12.32 15.39
C PRO A 149 20.21 11.12 14.92
N PRO A 150 20.77 9.89 14.94
CA PRO A 150 20.01 8.69 14.60
C PRO A 150 18.82 8.54 15.55
N VAL A 151 17.62 8.50 14.98
CA VAL A 151 16.34 8.34 15.67
C VAL A 151 16.42 7.09 16.56
N SER A 152 16.21 7.25 17.87
CA SER A 152 16.22 6.10 18.77
C SER A 152 14.93 5.30 18.56
N VAL A 153 15.02 3.97 18.53
CA VAL A 153 13.84 3.08 18.40
C VAL A 153 12.81 3.31 19.53
N ASN A 154 13.24 3.91 20.64
CA ASN A 154 12.39 4.30 21.76
C ASN A 154 11.52 5.54 21.49
N ASP A 155 11.85 6.34 20.46
CA ASP A 155 11.11 7.55 20.11
C ASP A 155 9.90 7.24 19.20
N ILE A 156 9.81 6.01 18.66
CA ILE A 156 8.70 5.58 17.82
C ILE A 156 7.51 5.19 18.72
N PRO A 157 6.34 5.85 18.56
CA PRO A 157 5.17 5.57 19.39
C PRO A 157 4.69 4.13 19.32
N ARG A 158 4.13 3.66 20.44
CA ARG A 158 3.34 2.42 20.49
C ARG A 158 2.05 2.63 19.73
N ILE A 159 1.63 1.60 19.02
CA ILE A 159 0.46 1.70 18.15
C ILE A 159 -0.83 2.02 18.93
N ILE A 160 -1.00 1.45 20.13
CA ILE A 160 -2.16 1.71 21.00
C ILE A 160 -2.21 3.17 21.43
N ASP A 161 -1.10 3.68 21.96
CA ASP A 161 -1.01 5.06 22.47
C ASP A 161 -1.23 6.07 21.33
N TRP A 162 -0.75 5.73 20.12
CA TRP A 162 -0.97 6.52 18.93
C TRP A 162 -2.44 6.54 18.48
N PHE A 163 -3.13 5.39 18.46
CA PHE A 163 -4.57 5.35 18.14
C PHE A 163 -5.42 6.10 19.16
N ALA A 164 -5.08 6.01 20.45
CA ALA A 164 -5.74 6.76 21.51
C ALA A 164 -5.51 8.28 21.39
N TYR A 165 -4.33 8.68 20.93
CA TYR A 165 -4.02 10.08 20.64
C TYR A 165 -4.83 10.64 19.48
N LEU A 166 -5.11 9.85 18.44
CA LEU A 166 -5.94 10.29 17.32
C LEU A 166 -7.33 10.72 17.77
N ASP A 167 -7.94 10.03 18.75
CA ASP A 167 -9.26 10.39 19.28
C ASP A 167 -9.30 11.81 19.85
N GLN A 168 -8.18 12.26 20.40
CA GLN A 168 -8.04 13.55 21.04
C GLN A 168 -7.54 14.64 20.09
N HIS A 169 -7.18 14.28 18.86
CA HIS A 169 -6.54 15.19 17.92
C HIS A 169 -7.57 16.07 17.19
N PRO A 170 -7.59 17.40 17.42
CA PRO A 170 -8.70 18.26 16.97
C PRO A 170 -8.88 18.30 15.45
N GLN A 171 -7.78 18.25 14.70
CA GLN A 171 -7.81 18.28 13.24
C GLN A 171 -8.04 16.91 12.59
N ARG A 172 -7.69 15.82 13.27
CA ARG A 172 -7.68 14.48 12.67
C ARG A 172 -8.92 13.67 13.02
N ASN A 173 -9.58 14.02 14.12
CA ASN A 173 -10.84 13.44 14.55
C ASN A 173 -12.02 14.42 14.40
N GLN A 174 -12.05 15.18 13.29
CA GLN A 174 -13.15 16.11 13.02
C GLN A 174 -14.48 15.38 12.78
N ASP A 175 -14.40 14.15 12.24
CA ASP A 175 -15.55 13.33 11.90
C ASP A 175 -16.04 12.44 13.05
N GLY A 176 -15.42 12.56 14.24
CA GLY A 176 -15.83 11.80 15.44
C GLY A 176 -15.59 10.29 15.35
N VAL A 177 -14.60 9.86 14.56
CA VAL A 177 -14.18 8.46 14.47
C VAL A 177 -13.51 8.03 15.77
N ALA A 178 -13.98 6.92 16.35
CA ALA A 178 -13.33 6.30 17.50
C ALA A 178 -12.16 5.41 17.05
N TYR A 179 -10.95 5.94 17.09
CA TYR A 179 -9.69 5.33 16.72
C TYR A 179 -9.09 4.43 17.81
N ALA A 180 -9.25 4.72 19.11
CA ALA A 180 -8.67 3.93 20.18
C ALA A 180 -8.96 2.41 20.11
N PRO A 181 -10.19 1.95 19.79
CA PRO A 181 -10.50 0.52 19.66
C PRO A 181 -9.63 -0.21 18.62
N PHE A 182 -9.19 0.48 17.56
CA PHE A 182 -8.35 -0.10 16.52
C PHE A 182 -6.95 -0.43 17.04
N GLY A 183 -6.42 0.33 17.99
CA GLY A 183 -5.14 0.04 18.63
C GLY A 183 -5.08 -1.35 19.25
N GLU A 184 -6.15 -1.78 19.91
CA GLU A 184 -6.24 -3.12 20.51
C GLU A 184 -6.39 -4.23 19.46
N VAL A 185 -7.09 -3.96 18.35
CA VAL A 185 -7.14 -4.89 17.21
C VAL A 185 -5.74 -5.08 16.62
N MET A 186 -5.01 -3.98 16.42
CA MET A 186 -3.64 -4.02 15.89
C MET A 186 -2.70 -4.81 16.81
N ARG A 187 -2.75 -4.57 18.13
CA ARG A 187 -1.94 -5.32 19.10
C ARG A 187 -2.24 -6.81 19.07
N ARG A 188 -3.51 -7.21 19.03
CA ARG A 188 -3.91 -8.64 18.94
C ARG A 188 -3.39 -9.32 17.68
N ASN A 189 -3.12 -8.56 16.62
CA ASN A 189 -2.56 -9.05 15.37
C ASN A 189 -1.03 -8.85 15.27
N GLY A 190 -0.36 -8.57 16.38
CA GLY A 190 1.11 -8.54 16.45
C GLY A 190 1.76 -7.20 16.10
N PHE A 191 0.98 -6.16 15.83
CA PHE A 191 1.50 -4.81 15.62
C PHE A 191 1.71 -4.11 16.96
N VAL A 192 2.91 -3.58 17.19
CA VAL A 192 3.36 -3.02 18.47
C VAL A 192 3.80 -1.55 18.31
N ARG A 193 4.37 -1.18 17.17
CA ARG A 193 4.95 0.15 16.90
C ARG A 193 4.33 0.77 15.65
N LEU A 194 4.27 2.10 15.62
CA LEU A 194 3.75 2.85 14.48
C LEU A 194 4.55 2.60 13.18
N SER A 195 5.86 2.34 13.27
CA SER A 195 6.70 2.05 12.09
C SER A 195 6.29 0.79 11.33
N GLN A 196 5.50 -0.10 11.94
CA GLN A 196 4.98 -1.30 11.28
C GLN A 196 3.74 -1.01 10.42
N LEU A 197 3.21 0.22 10.48
CA LEU A 197 2.02 0.70 9.76
C LEU A 197 2.38 1.42 8.44
N THR A 198 3.52 1.10 7.84
CA THR A 198 3.96 1.66 6.54
C THR A 198 3.52 0.78 5.38
N ASP A 199 3.45 1.37 4.17
CA ASP A 199 3.09 0.67 2.93
C ASP A 199 4.02 -0.52 2.62
N GLU A 200 5.22 -0.54 3.21
CA GLU A 200 6.19 -1.62 3.09
C GLU A 200 5.72 -2.92 3.77
N TYR A 201 4.99 -2.80 4.90
CA TYR A 201 4.57 -3.93 5.72
C TYR A 201 3.05 -4.15 5.70
N VAL A 202 2.26 -3.09 5.49
CA VAL A 202 0.80 -3.11 5.58
C VAL A 202 0.20 -2.48 4.33
N LYS A 203 -0.55 -3.29 3.57
CA LYS A 203 -1.36 -2.78 2.46
C LYS A 203 -2.66 -2.19 2.98
N LEU A 204 -3.14 -1.15 2.29
CA LEU A 204 -4.39 -0.47 2.62
C LEU A 204 -5.62 -1.40 2.63
N SER A 205 -5.70 -2.38 1.72
CA SER A 205 -6.77 -3.38 1.72
C SER A 205 -6.73 -4.27 2.95
N TYR A 206 -5.54 -4.73 3.33
CA TYR A 206 -5.35 -5.53 4.54
C TYR A 206 -5.74 -4.74 5.79
N LEU A 207 -5.40 -3.46 5.87
CA LEU A 207 -5.77 -2.60 7.00
C LEU A 207 -7.30 -2.46 7.15
N GLN A 208 -8.02 -2.28 6.04
CA GLN A 208 -9.49 -2.21 6.04
C GLN A 208 -10.11 -3.51 6.55
N ASP A 209 -9.71 -4.65 5.97
CA ASP A 209 -10.23 -5.96 6.33
C ASP A 209 -9.90 -6.31 7.79
N LEU A 210 -8.73 -5.90 8.26
CA LEU A 210 -8.26 -6.15 9.61
C LEU A 210 -9.08 -5.39 10.65
N LEU A 211 -9.40 -4.13 10.37
CA LEU A 211 -10.08 -3.25 11.31
C LEU A 211 -11.60 -3.20 11.10
N GLY A 212 -12.12 -3.76 10.00
CA GLY A 212 -13.54 -3.70 9.65
C GLY A 212 -14.02 -2.26 9.40
N ILE A 213 -13.16 -1.44 8.80
CA ILE A 213 -13.40 0.00 8.60
C ILE A 213 -13.59 0.35 7.14
N GLU A 214 -14.23 1.50 6.90
CA GLU A 214 -14.37 2.05 5.55
C GLU A 214 -13.03 2.47 4.96
N PHE A 215 -12.98 2.46 3.62
CA PHE A 215 -11.81 2.81 2.83
C PHE A 215 -11.20 4.18 3.20
N GLY A 216 -12.05 5.20 3.36
CA GLY A 216 -11.63 6.55 3.73
C GLY A 216 -10.94 6.59 5.09
N THR A 217 -11.48 5.88 6.09
CA THR A 217 -10.88 5.78 7.42
C THR A 217 -9.52 5.10 7.38
N ALA A 218 -9.37 4.04 6.58
CA ALA A 218 -8.09 3.36 6.40
C ALA A 218 -7.04 4.25 5.73
N ILE A 219 -7.44 5.07 4.74
CA ILE A 219 -6.56 6.08 4.13
C ILE A 219 -6.07 7.06 5.19
N SER A 220 -6.99 7.61 5.99
CA SER A 220 -6.64 8.59 7.02
C SER A 220 -5.64 8.01 8.02
N ILE A 221 -5.86 6.79 8.50
CA ILE A 221 -4.93 6.09 9.40
C ILE A 221 -3.54 5.97 8.76
N MET A 222 -3.44 5.49 7.52
CA MET A 222 -2.14 5.36 6.84
C MET A 222 -1.45 6.71 6.61
N GLN A 223 -2.20 7.76 6.27
CA GLN A 223 -1.66 9.10 6.08
C GLN A 223 -1.14 9.70 7.39
N TYR A 224 -1.90 9.57 8.48
CA TYR A 224 -1.48 10.06 9.79
C TYR A 224 -0.25 9.32 10.29
N ALA A 225 -0.18 7.99 10.09
CA ALA A 225 0.98 7.20 10.46
C ALA A 225 2.25 7.68 9.74
N LYS A 226 2.16 7.94 8.43
CA LYS A 226 3.27 8.49 7.64
C LYS A 226 3.72 9.87 8.11
N GLN A 227 2.76 10.77 8.36
CA GLN A 227 3.06 12.12 8.86
C GLN A 227 3.77 12.06 10.21
N ASP A 228 3.30 11.18 11.09
CA ASP A 228 3.81 11.11 12.45
C ASP A 228 5.17 10.41 12.53
N LEU A 229 5.42 9.42 11.67
CA LEU A 229 6.75 8.84 11.51
C LEU A 229 7.74 9.88 11.00
N ALA A 230 7.38 10.67 9.98
CA ALA A 230 8.24 11.75 9.48
C ALA A 230 8.50 12.83 10.55
N ALA A 231 7.52 13.11 11.40
CA ALA A 231 7.67 14.05 12.51
C ALA A 231 8.64 13.48 13.57
N VAL A 232 8.51 12.19 13.93
CA VAL A 232 9.45 11.50 14.83
C VAL A 232 10.86 11.47 14.27
N GLU A 233 11.02 11.23 12.97
CA GLU A 233 12.31 11.30 12.29
C GLU A 233 12.93 12.70 12.32
N SER A 234 12.09 13.73 12.39
CA SER A 234 12.50 15.13 12.55
C SER A 234 12.71 15.53 14.02
N GLY A 235 12.61 14.60 14.97
CA GLY A 235 12.79 14.83 16.41
C GLY A 235 11.54 15.32 17.15
N ILE A 236 10.37 15.30 16.52
CA ILE A 236 9.09 15.67 17.15
C ILE A 236 8.51 14.44 17.85
N GLN A 237 8.20 14.54 19.15
CA GLN A 237 7.57 13.45 19.88
C GLN A 237 6.08 13.36 19.59
N ILE A 238 5.62 12.15 19.27
CA ILE A 238 4.20 11.82 19.05
C ILE A 238 3.90 10.51 19.79
N PRO A 239 2.78 10.41 20.54
CA PRO A 239 1.98 11.54 21.02
C PRO A 239 2.80 12.49 21.91
N PRO A 240 2.46 13.78 21.98
CA PRO A 240 3.15 14.72 22.86
C PRO A 240 3.05 14.22 24.30
N ARG A 241 4.15 14.28 25.06
CA ARG A 241 4.12 13.95 26.49
C ARG A 241 3.10 14.86 27.16
N THR A 242 2.11 14.28 27.83
CA THR A 242 1.26 15.03 28.75
C THR A 242 2.16 15.56 29.87
N THR A 243 2.43 16.86 29.84
CA THR A 243 2.91 17.56 31.04
C THR A 243 1.73 17.59 32.00
N ASP A 244 1.66 16.60 32.90
CA ASP A 244 0.74 16.64 34.03
C ASP A 244 1.00 17.96 34.78
N SER A 245 -0.04 18.81 34.83
CA SER A 245 -0.09 20.02 35.68
C SER A 245 -1.25 19.87 36.63
#